data_AF-A0A1J6JVT8-F1
#
_entry.id   AF-A0A1J6JVT8-F1
#
_cell.length_a   1.000
_cell.length_b   1.000
_cell.length_c   1.000
_cell.angle_alpha   90.00
_cell.angle_beta   90.00
_cell.angle_gamma   90.00
#
_symmetry.space_group_name_H-M   'P 1'
#
loop_
_entity.id
_entity.type
_entity.pdbx_description
1 polymer ?
#
loop_
_entity_poly.entity_id
_entity_poly.type
_entity_poly.pdbx_seq_one_letter_code
_entity_poly.pdbx_strand_id
1 'polypeptide(L)'
;MATASQGTSSIATYFSKLHELWAEFDCLAPAPGCDCPKSSEYEVFLCRQKLLQFLMGLNETYEQAREQIMMMDPLPTVNKAYSMLMERESQRSMANAVVPAENVEMTALLTTKGFNNQKPRRNYNVLFSPPVHSPILNTEEQTVLNDVAGIVDNGEDITPTDH
;
A
#
# COMPACT_ATOMS: atom_id res chain seq x y z
N MET A 1 -17.30 0.81 12.94
CA MET A 1 -15.87 0.48 13.00
C MET A 1 -15.41 0.59 14.44
N ALA A 2 -14.64 -0.38 14.95
CA ALA A 2 -14.10 -0.35 16.30
C ALA A 2 -13.14 0.84 16.47
N THR A 3 -13.23 1.59 17.58
CA THR A 3 -12.47 2.83 17.77
C THR A 3 -11.29 2.63 18.72
N ALA A 4 -10.13 3.15 18.35
CA ALA A 4 -8.94 3.23 19.20
C ALA A 4 -8.35 4.64 19.09
N SER A 5 -7.70 5.11 20.16
CA SER A 5 -6.97 6.37 20.18
C SER A 5 -5.53 6.14 20.64
N GLN A 6 -4.61 6.95 20.14
CA GLN A 6 -3.18 6.85 20.44
C GLN A 6 -2.88 7.16 21.91
N GLY A 7 -3.51 8.20 22.45
CA GLY A 7 -3.15 8.74 23.77
C GLY A 7 -1.67 9.11 23.82
N THR A 8 -0.96 8.55 24.79
CA THR A 8 0.48 8.74 25.01
C THR A 8 1.36 7.64 24.39
N SER A 9 0.77 6.67 23.68
CA SER A 9 1.53 5.59 23.06
C SER A 9 2.23 6.02 21.77
N SER A 10 3.28 5.29 21.37
CA SER A 10 3.97 5.55 20.11
C SER A 10 3.05 5.28 18.91
N ILE A 11 3.35 5.87 17.76
CA ILE A 11 2.57 5.65 16.54
C ILE A 11 2.56 4.16 16.18
N ALA A 12 3.71 3.48 16.29
CA ALA A 12 3.82 2.05 16.01
C ALA A 12 2.85 1.22 16.88
N THR A 13 2.80 1.50 18.18
CA THR A 13 1.92 0.77 19.12
C THR A 13 0.45 1.01 18.80
N TYR A 14 0.08 2.26 18.52
CA TYR A 14 -1.28 2.63 18.14
C TYR A 14 -1.70 1.98 16.81
N PHE A 15 -0.82 2.00 15.81
CA PHE A 15 -1.06 1.39 14.51
C PHE A 15 -1.30 -0.11 14.60
N SER A 16 -0.49 -0.84 15.38
CA SER A 16 -0.68 -2.27 15.60
C SER A 16 -2.05 -2.60 16.20
N LYS A 17 -2.49 -1.85 17.23
CA LYS A 17 -3.83 -2.02 17.83
C LYS A 17 -4.96 -1.81 16.83
N LEU A 18 -4.86 -0.75 16.02
CA LEU A 18 -5.86 -0.51 14.96
C LEU A 18 -5.86 -1.61 13.91
N HIS A 19 -4.69 -2.09 13.52
CA HIS A 19 -4.57 -3.15 12.53
C HIS A 19 -5.20 -4.46 13.02
N GLU A 20 -5.02 -4.82 14.29
CA GLU A 20 -5.70 -5.96 14.91
C GLU A 20 -7.22 -5.81 14.86
N LEU A 21 -7.75 -4.64 15.23
CA LEU A 21 -9.18 -4.35 15.16
C LEU A 21 -9.74 -4.40 13.73
N TRP A 22 -8.97 -3.93 12.74
CA TRP A 22 -9.36 -4.03 11.34
C TRP A 22 -9.33 -5.47 10.84
N ALA A 23 -8.34 -6.28 11.25
CA ALA A 23 -8.29 -7.68 10.89
C ALA A 23 -9.49 -8.45 11.46
N GLU A 24 -9.86 -8.21 12.71
CA GLU A 24 -11.06 -8.79 13.32
C GLU A 24 -12.33 -8.35 12.59
N PHE A 25 -12.44 -7.05 12.25
CA PHE A 25 -13.56 -6.53 11.48
C PHE A 25 -13.66 -7.18 10.10
N ASP A 26 -12.55 -7.32 9.39
CA ASP A 26 -12.51 -7.94 8.05
C ASP A 26 -12.93 -9.42 8.12
N CYS A 27 -12.67 -10.12 9.24
CA CYS A 27 -13.18 -11.48 9.47
C CYS A 27 -14.69 -11.52 9.72
N LEU A 28 -15.24 -10.55 10.43
CA LEU A 28 -16.67 -10.49 10.76
C LEU A 28 -17.52 -9.97 9.58
N ALA A 29 -16.95 -9.11 8.75
CA ALA A 29 -17.62 -8.44 7.64
C ALA A 29 -16.72 -8.48 6.39
N PRO A 30 -16.56 -9.65 5.74
CA PRO A 30 -15.74 -9.77 4.56
C PRO A 30 -16.32 -8.95 3.40
N ALA A 31 -15.43 -8.44 2.55
CA ALA A 31 -15.83 -7.74 1.34
C ALA A 31 -16.66 -8.66 0.42
N PRO A 32 -17.62 -8.12 -0.35
CA PRO A 32 -18.41 -8.92 -1.28
C PRO A 32 -17.50 -9.52 -2.37
N GLY A 33 -17.41 -10.86 -2.41
CA GLY A 33 -16.53 -11.59 -3.33
C GLY A 33 -17.00 -11.64 -4.80
N CYS A 34 -17.64 -10.59 -5.33
CA CYS A 34 -17.92 -10.50 -6.76
C CYS A 34 -16.73 -9.89 -7.51
N ASP A 35 -16.48 -10.37 -8.73
CA ASP A 35 -15.59 -9.70 -9.70
C ASP A 35 -16.34 -8.57 -10.42
N CYS A 36 -16.92 -7.65 -9.65
CA CYS A 36 -17.72 -6.55 -10.16
C CYS A 36 -17.16 -5.19 -9.73
N PRO A 37 -17.24 -4.13 -10.56
CA PRO A 37 -16.62 -2.83 -10.26
C PRO A 37 -17.00 -2.26 -8.88
N LYS A 38 -18.24 -2.54 -8.44
CA LYS A 38 -18.76 -2.15 -7.12
C LYS A 38 -17.97 -2.76 -5.95
N SER A 39 -17.44 -3.97 -6.10
CA SER A 39 -16.60 -4.58 -5.06
C SER A 39 -15.26 -3.83 -4.92
N SER A 40 -14.63 -3.49 -6.04
CA SER A 40 -13.40 -2.68 -6.03
C SER A 40 -13.63 -1.29 -5.42
N GLU A 41 -14.72 -0.62 -5.80
CA GLU A 41 -15.10 0.68 -5.19
C GLU A 41 -15.32 0.55 -3.67
N TYR A 42 -15.90 -0.56 -3.22
CA TYR A 42 -16.11 -0.84 -1.79
C TYR A 42 -14.78 -1.04 -1.04
N GLU A 43 -13.81 -1.75 -1.63
CA GLU A 43 -12.47 -1.90 -1.04
C GLU A 43 -11.74 -0.56 -0.92
N VAL A 44 -11.81 0.28 -1.96
CA VAL A 44 -11.25 1.64 -1.94
C VAL A 44 -11.93 2.48 -0.85
N PHE A 45 -13.25 2.38 -0.74
CA PHE A 45 -14.00 3.04 0.32
C PHE A 45 -13.54 2.59 1.71
N LEU A 46 -13.41 1.27 1.96
CA LEU A 46 -12.91 0.73 3.22
C LEU A 46 -11.48 1.19 3.52
N CYS A 47 -10.59 1.22 2.52
CA CYS A 47 -9.23 1.72 2.69
C CYS A 47 -9.21 3.19 3.11
N ARG A 48 -10.07 4.02 2.51
CA ARG A 48 -10.24 5.43 2.89
C ARG A 48 -10.79 5.56 4.31
N GLN A 49 -11.75 4.73 4.69
CA GLN A 49 -12.30 4.72 6.04
C GLN A 49 -11.23 4.34 7.10
N LYS A 50 -10.42 3.32 6.83
CA LYS A 50 -9.28 2.92 7.70
C LYS A 50 -8.27 4.06 7.84
N LEU A 51 -7.95 4.78 6.76
CA LEU A 51 -7.07 5.94 6.82
C LEU A 51 -7.63 7.06 7.69
N LEU A 52 -8.88 7.47 7.45
CA LEU A 52 -9.50 8.54 8.23
C LEU A 52 -9.57 8.17 9.71
N GLN A 53 -9.92 6.92 10.01
CA GLN A 53 -9.94 6.41 11.37
C GLN A 53 -8.57 6.47 12.03
N PHE A 54 -7.52 6.03 11.33
CA PHE A 54 -6.15 6.11 11.83
C PHE A 54 -5.77 7.55 12.18
N LEU A 55 -6.02 8.49 11.26
CA LEU A 55 -5.68 9.91 11.43
C LEU A 55 -6.49 10.59 12.54
N MET A 56 -7.76 10.22 12.72
CA MET A 56 -8.64 10.80 13.73
C MET A 56 -8.28 10.39 15.15
N GLY A 57 -7.76 9.18 15.36
CA GLY A 57 -7.35 8.72 16.68
C GLY A 57 -5.92 9.12 17.07
N LEU A 58 -5.19 9.83 16.21
CA LEU A 58 -3.89 10.41 16.57
C LEU A 58 -4.05 11.51 17.62
N ASN A 59 -3.02 11.67 18.46
CA ASN A 59 -2.99 12.76 19.42
C ASN A 59 -2.78 14.13 18.75
N GLU A 60 -3.10 15.19 19.49
CA GLU A 60 -3.02 16.59 19.01
C GLU A 60 -1.62 16.98 18.55
N THR A 61 -0.59 16.31 19.07
CA THR A 61 0.79 16.62 18.70
C THR A 61 1.12 16.27 17.24
N TYR A 62 0.27 15.48 16.57
CA TYR A 62 0.37 15.15 15.15
C TYR A 62 -0.63 15.91 14.28
N GLU A 63 -1.31 16.94 14.81
CA GLU A 63 -2.31 17.73 14.08
C GLU A 63 -1.79 18.28 12.75
N GLN A 64 -0.62 18.91 12.73
CA GLN A 64 -0.02 19.43 11.50
C GLN A 64 0.27 18.32 10.47
N ALA A 65 0.71 17.14 10.93
CA ALA A 65 0.96 16.01 10.05
C ALA A 65 -0.34 15.44 9.49
N ARG A 66 -1.41 15.41 10.31
CA ARG A 66 -2.76 15.02 9.90
C ARG A 66 -3.30 15.93 8.81
N GLU A 67 -3.21 17.25 9.00
CA GLU A 67 -3.62 18.24 8.00
C GLU A 67 -2.84 18.07 6.69
N GLN A 68 -1.51 17.94 6.77
CA GLN A 68 -0.67 17.71 5.60
C GLN A 68 -1.12 16.48 4.81
N ILE A 69 -1.37 15.36 5.50
CA ILE A 69 -1.79 14.10 4.88
C ILE A 69 -3.18 14.25 4.24
N MET A 70 -4.11 14.97 4.88
CA MET A 70 -5.46 15.20 4.37
C MET A 70 -5.49 16.11 3.13
N MET A 71 -4.48 16.97 2.94
CA MET A 71 -4.36 17.86 1.78
C MET A 71 -3.70 17.21 0.56
N MET A 72 -3.21 15.97 0.67
CA MET A 72 -2.56 15.29 -0.46
C MET A 72 -3.59 14.84 -1.51
N ASP A 73 -3.24 14.99 -2.78
CA ASP A 73 -4.00 14.47 -3.92
C ASP A 73 -3.07 13.68 -4.88
N PRO A 74 -3.29 12.36 -5.07
CA PRO A 74 -4.31 11.54 -4.44
C PRO A 74 -4.06 11.30 -2.94
N LEU A 75 -5.14 11.07 -2.19
CA LEU A 75 -5.07 10.77 -0.76
C LEU A 75 -4.21 9.51 -0.54
N PRO A 76 -3.23 9.54 0.39
CA PRO A 76 -2.27 8.45 0.53
C PRO A 76 -2.91 7.19 1.12
N THR A 77 -2.26 6.06 0.91
CA THR A 77 -2.65 4.81 1.60
C THR A 77 -2.34 4.89 3.09
N VAL A 78 -3.01 4.05 3.89
CA VAL A 78 -2.76 3.89 5.33
C VAL A 78 -1.28 3.66 5.63
N ASN A 79 -0.61 2.78 4.88
CA ASN A 79 0.80 2.45 5.06
C ASN A 79 1.73 3.65 4.74
N LYS A 80 1.36 4.45 3.74
CA LYS A 80 2.10 5.67 3.40
C LYS A 80 1.96 6.72 4.49
N ALA A 81 0.73 6.95 4.99
CA ALA A 81 0.48 7.84 6.11
C ALA A 81 1.22 7.40 7.37
N TYR A 82 1.20 6.10 7.70
CA TYR A 82 1.97 5.53 8.80
C TYR A 82 3.47 5.84 8.68
N SER A 83 4.05 5.61 7.50
CA SER A 83 5.48 5.89 7.25
C SER A 83 5.83 7.36 7.44
N MET A 84 4.96 8.28 6.98
CA MET A 84 5.15 9.72 7.16
C MET A 84 5.09 10.11 8.64
N LEU A 85 4.16 9.54 9.40
CA LEU A 85 4.01 9.82 10.82
C LEU A 85 5.18 9.25 11.63
N MET A 86 5.67 8.05 11.31
CA MET A 86 6.87 7.48 11.93
C MET A 86 8.10 8.36 11.72
N GLU A 87 8.25 8.94 10.53
CA GLU A 87 9.31 9.91 10.26
C GLU A 87 9.17 11.17 11.14
N ARG A 88 7.94 11.68 11.30
CA ARG A 88 7.66 12.83 12.18
C ARG A 88 7.96 12.54 13.66
N GLU A 89 7.58 11.37 14.17
CA GLU A 89 7.85 10.95 15.55
C GLU A 89 9.36 10.84 15.81
N SER A 90 10.10 10.24 14.88
CA SER A 90 11.56 10.17 14.93
C SER A 90 12.22 11.55 14.95
N GLN A 91 11.82 12.44 14.04
CA GLN A 91 12.34 13.82 13.98
C GLN A 91 12.10 14.59 15.29
N ARG A 92 10.93 14.43 15.91
CA ARG A 92 10.61 15.05 17.19
C ARG A 92 11.41 14.46 18.34
N SER A 93 11.63 13.15 18.35
CA SER A 93 12.49 12.50 19.34
C SER A 93 13.93 13.02 19.27
N MET A 94 14.45 13.28 18.07
CA MET A 94 15.79 13.87 17.90
C MET A 94 15.83 15.34 18.33
N ALA A 95 14.83 16.14 17.97
CA ALA A 95 14.78 17.57 18.34
C ALA A 95 14.74 17.76 19.86
N ASN A 96 14.00 16.92 20.58
CA ASN A 96 13.94 16.95 22.04
C ASN A 96 15.25 16.53 22.72
N ALA A 97 16.16 15.85 22.02
CA ALA A 97 17.46 15.45 22.56
C ALA A 97 18.54 16.56 22.47
N VAL A 98 18.25 17.70 21.82
CA VAL A 98 19.26 18.69 21.40
C VAL A 98 19.30 19.98 22.24
N VAL A 99 18.56 20.14 23.35
CA VAL A 99 18.71 21.35 24.21
C VAL A 99 18.79 21.04 25.71
N PRO A 100 19.64 21.74 26.50
CA PRO A 100 20.22 23.06 26.23
C PRO A 100 21.77 23.11 26.24
N ALA A 101 22.37 23.64 25.18
CA ALA A 101 23.71 24.24 25.26
C ALA A 101 23.58 25.70 24.83
N GLU A 102 23.62 26.54 25.84
CA GLU A 102 23.71 27.99 25.79
C GLU A 102 24.94 28.37 24.96
N ASN A 103 24.76 29.32 24.03
CA ASN A 103 25.81 30.03 23.31
C ASN A 103 26.72 29.20 22.37
N VAL A 104 26.29 28.98 21.11
CA VAL A 104 27.23 29.00 19.96
C VAL A 104 26.59 29.66 18.74
N GLU A 105 27.32 30.65 18.26
CA GLU A 105 27.21 31.48 17.07
C GLU A 105 26.58 30.83 15.83
N MET A 106 25.63 31.56 15.23
CA MET A 106 25.08 31.29 13.91
C MET A 106 26.18 31.50 12.85
N THR A 107 26.87 30.43 12.47
CA THR A 107 27.75 30.45 11.29
C THR A 107 26.98 29.93 10.08
N ALA A 108 26.56 30.87 9.24
CA ALA A 108 26.03 30.58 7.92
C ALA A 108 27.11 29.91 7.05
N LEU A 109 26.79 28.73 6.49
CA LEU A 109 27.52 28.18 5.34
C LEU A 109 26.51 27.75 4.27
N LEU A 110 26.23 28.70 3.38
CA LEU A 110 25.66 28.46 2.07
C LEU A 110 26.82 28.09 1.14
N THR A 111 27.01 26.80 0.82
CA THR A 111 27.65 26.43 -0.46
C THR A 111 26.99 25.16 -1.00
N THR A 112 26.38 25.31 -2.17
CA THR A 112 25.93 24.28 -3.10
C THR A 112 26.98 23.19 -3.29
N LYS A 113 26.63 21.94 -2.97
CA LYS A 113 27.33 20.76 -3.50
C LYS A 113 26.43 19.52 -3.53
N GLY A 114 26.03 19.15 -4.75
CA GLY A 114 25.68 17.80 -5.19
C GLY A 114 24.76 16.97 -4.29
N PHE A 115 23.47 16.99 -4.60
CA PHE A 115 22.60 15.86 -4.25
C PHE A 115 23.09 14.61 -4.99
N ASN A 116 23.65 13.65 -4.27
CA ASN A 116 23.57 12.23 -4.63
C ASN A 116 23.93 11.32 -3.45
N ASN A 117 22.92 10.59 -2.97
CA ASN A 117 22.91 9.27 -2.31
C ASN A 117 23.87 9.06 -1.11
N GLN A 118 23.38 8.66 0.07
CA GLN A 118 22.74 7.36 0.29
C GLN A 118 21.80 7.39 1.51
N LYS A 119 20.54 7.03 1.31
CA LYS A 119 19.60 6.70 2.39
C LYS A 119 19.97 5.32 2.96
N PRO A 120 20.12 5.13 4.28
CA PRO A 120 19.99 3.79 4.83
C PRO A 120 18.51 3.42 4.75
N ARG A 121 18.14 2.71 3.67
CA ARG A 121 16.82 2.08 3.58
C ARG A 121 16.78 0.92 4.57
N ARG A 122 16.27 1.17 5.77
CA ARG A 122 15.78 0.09 6.63
C ARG A 122 14.53 -0.49 5.97
N ASN A 123 14.72 -1.64 5.33
CA ASN A 123 13.70 -2.37 4.60
C ASN A 123 12.79 -3.07 5.63
N TYR A 124 11.69 -2.44 6.04
CA TYR A 124 10.70 -3.07 6.93
C TYR A 124 9.80 -4.10 6.21
N ASN A 125 10.16 -4.50 4.98
CA ASN A 125 9.44 -5.48 4.16
C ASN A 125 9.67 -6.95 4.58
N VAL A 126 10.33 -7.23 5.71
CA VAL A 126 10.69 -8.61 6.10
C VAL A 126 9.84 -9.17 7.25
N LEU A 127 8.93 -8.39 7.84
CA LEU A 127 8.15 -8.88 8.99
C LEU A 127 6.71 -9.29 8.68
N PHE A 128 6.15 -8.97 7.51
CA PHE A 128 4.80 -9.39 7.15
C PHE A 128 4.68 -9.57 5.63
N SER A 129 5.10 -10.72 5.13
CA SER A 129 4.54 -11.25 3.88
C SER A 129 3.19 -11.91 4.19
N PRO A 130 2.10 -11.60 3.46
CA PRO A 130 0.88 -12.39 3.55
C PRO A 130 1.15 -13.83 3.05
N PRO A 131 0.46 -14.85 3.59
CA PRO A 131 0.58 -16.20 3.06
C PRO A 131 0.05 -16.23 1.63
N VAL A 132 0.90 -16.58 0.67
CA VAL A 132 0.46 -16.93 -0.69
C VAL A 132 -0.19 -18.30 -0.59
N HIS A 133 -1.53 -18.33 -0.56
CA HIS A 133 -2.25 -19.58 -0.80
C HIS A 133 -2.00 -19.98 -2.25
N SER A 134 -1.32 -21.10 -2.45
CA SER A 134 -1.08 -21.67 -3.78
C SER A 134 -2.41 -22.17 -4.34
N PRO A 135 -2.85 -21.77 -5.54
CA PRO A 135 -3.75 -22.63 -6.29
C PRO A 135 -2.91 -23.79 -6.82
N ILE A 136 -3.19 -25.00 -6.34
CA ILE A 136 -2.82 -26.22 -7.06
C ILE A 136 -3.58 -26.15 -8.39
N LEU A 137 -2.93 -25.68 -9.45
CA LEU A 137 -3.47 -25.83 -10.79
C LEU A 137 -3.17 -27.27 -11.21
N ASN A 138 -4.23 -28.07 -11.26
CA ASN A 138 -4.20 -29.43 -11.75
C ASN A 138 -3.51 -29.45 -13.12
N THR A 139 -2.50 -30.31 -13.23
CA THR A 139 -1.76 -30.60 -14.45
C THR A 139 -2.65 -31.47 -15.32
N GLU A 140 -3.60 -30.88 -16.07
CA GLU A 140 -4.35 -31.58 -17.13
C GLU A 140 -5.31 -30.64 -17.91
N GLU A 141 -4.83 -29.51 -18.44
CA GLU A 141 -5.56 -28.86 -19.55
C GLU A 141 -4.68 -27.98 -20.46
N GLN A 142 -3.53 -28.52 -20.90
CA GLN A 142 -2.68 -27.86 -21.91
C GLN A 142 -2.56 -28.69 -23.20
N THR A 143 -3.65 -29.31 -23.66
CA THR A 143 -3.63 -30.01 -24.97
C THR A 143 -4.98 -29.97 -25.69
N VAL A 144 -5.60 -28.79 -25.87
CA VAL A 144 -6.65 -28.63 -26.90
C VAL A 144 -6.68 -27.20 -27.47
N LEU A 145 -5.55 -26.68 -27.94
CA LEU A 145 -5.53 -25.44 -28.75
C LEU A 145 -4.64 -25.58 -29.99
N ASN A 146 -4.78 -26.69 -30.71
CA ASN A 146 -4.23 -26.90 -32.05
C ASN A 146 -5.14 -27.83 -32.87
N ASP A 147 -6.44 -27.51 -33.04
CA ASP A 147 -7.30 -28.29 -33.97
C ASP A 147 -8.58 -27.55 -34.43
N VAL A 148 -8.47 -26.31 -34.91
CA VAL A 148 -9.54 -25.75 -35.77
C VAL A 148 -8.99 -24.87 -36.90
N ALA A 149 -8.10 -25.47 -37.69
CA ALA A 149 -7.80 -24.99 -39.03
C ALA A 149 -7.85 -26.19 -39.98
N GLY A 150 -9.06 -26.58 -40.37
CA GLY A 150 -9.25 -27.61 -41.38
C GLY A 150 -10.70 -28.02 -41.57
N ILE A 151 -11.15 -27.87 -42.82
CA ILE A 151 -12.11 -28.72 -43.55
C ILE A 151 -13.56 -28.20 -43.63
N VAL A 152 -13.78 -27.42 -44.70
CA VAL A 152 -14.86 -27.59 -45.70
C VAL A 152 -14.15 -27.24 -47.02
N ASP A 153 -14.12 -27.98 -48.12
CA ASP A 153 -14.72 -29.25 -48.56
C ASP A 153 -13.80 -29.81 -49.69
N ASN A 154 -13.86 -31.12 -49.94
CA ASN A 154 -13.04 -31.86 -50.90
C ASN A 154 -13.75 -32.02 -52.26
N GLY A 155 -12.97 -32.31 -53.31
CA GLY A 155 -13.44 -32.88 -54.60
C GLY A 155 -12.80 -32.17 -55.80
N GLU A 156 -11.61 -32.56 -56.31
CA GLU A 156 -11.39 -33.63 -57.32
C GLU A 156 -12.31 -33.44 -58.55
N ASP A 157 -11.85 -33.30 -59.80
CA ASP A 157 -10.87 -34.14 -60.51
C ASP A 157 -10.54 -33.55 -61.92
N ILE A 158 -9.44 -34.05 -62.52
CA ILE A 158 -9.02 -34.14 -63.95
C ILE A 158 -8.75 -32.91 -64.86
N THR A 159 -7.49 -32.88 -65.33
CA THR A 159 -6.82 -32.12 -66.43
C THR A 159 -7.31 -32.47 -67.87
N PRO A 160 -6.66 -32.04 -68.97
CA PRO A 160 -6.20 -30.72 -69.47
C PRO A 160 -6.71 -30.44 -70.92
N THR A 161 -6.26 -29.37 -71.60
CA THR A 161 -5.84 -29.29 -73.05
C THR A 161 -6.21 -27.96 -73.73
N ASP A 162 -5.17 -27.33 -74.30
CA ASP A 162 -5.08 -26.45 -75.49
C ASP A 162 -6.37 -26.04 -76.25
N HIS A 163 -6.52 -24.74 -76.53
CA HIS A 163 -6.37 -24.19 -77.89
C HIS A 163 -6.23 -22.66 -77.92
#